data_AF-A0A3L6QGX5-F1
#
_entry.id   AF-A0A3L6QGX5-F1
#
_cell.length_a   1.000
_cell.length_b   1.000
_cell.length_c   1.000
_cell.angle_alpha   90.00
_cell.angle_beta   90.00
_cell.angle_gamma   90.00
#
_symmetry.space_group_name_H-M   'P 1'
#
loop_
_entity.id
_entity.type
_entity.pdbx_description
1 polymer ?
#
loop_
_entity_poly.entity_id
_entity_poly.type
_entity_poly.pdbx_seq_one_letter_code
_entity_poly.pdbx_strand_id
1 'polypeptide(L)'
;MDMIGATIAGLENGYHPVMSAEGSGGVYFMKDQSGESNIAVFKPIDEEPMAENSPRGLPLSVDGNILVCQDGDQMQLVPIDHGYCLPEKFEDCTFEWLYWPQAREPFSTETLAYIKSLDAGKDIALLKFHGWELTSQCARVLRVSTMLLKKGAERGLTPYDLGSIMCRETMNKESEIEALIEEAEDSVLPETSEETFLETVSEIMDRHLDNML
;
A
#
# COMPACT_ATOMS: atom_id res chain seq x y z
N MET A 1 0.69 -5.55 30.54
CA MET A 1 1.45 -6.41 29.61
C MET A 1 1.16 -5.87 28.22
N ASP A 2 2.18 -5.69 27.38
CA ASP A 2 1.97 -5.26 26.00
C ASP A 2 1.41 -6.40 25.14
N MET A 3 1.02 -6.11 23.90
CA MET A 3 0.40 -7.08 23.00
C MET A 3 1.29 -8.31 22.77
N ILE A 4 2.60 -8.11 22.61
CA ILE A 4 3.56 -9.19 22.39
C ILE A 4 3.65 -10.08 23.63
N GLY A 5 3.81 -9.50 24.82
CA GLY A 5 3.84 -10.26 26.07
C GLY A 5 2.55 -11.04 26.31
N ALA A 6 1.39 -10.45 26.00
CA ALA A 6 0.10 -11.11 26.15
C ALA A 6 -0.06 -12.29 25.17
N THR A 7 0.47 -12.14 23.96
CA THR A 7 0.51 -13.21 22.95
C THR A 7 1.40 -14.36 23.40
N ILE A 8 2.60 -14.05 23.92
CA ILE A 8 3.53 -15.06 24.45
C ILE A 8 2.89 -15.82 25.62
N ALA A 9 2.24 -15.10 26.56
CA ALA A 9 1.55 -15.74 27.68
C ALA A 9 0.40 -16.67 27.24
N GLY A 10 -0.35 -16.30 26.19
CA GLY A 10 -1.35 -17.17 25.57
C GLY A 10 -0.74 -18.48 25.05
N LEU A 11 0.38 -18.38 24.32
CA LEU A 11 1.11 -19.54 23.81
C LEU A 11 1.66 -20.43 24.94
N GLU A 12 2.25 -19.83 25.98
CA GLU A 12 2.77 -20.55 27.16
C GLU A 12 1.67 -21.28 27.93
N ASN A 13 0.45 -20.75 27.94
CA ASN A 13 -0.73 -21.38 28.53
C ASN A 13 -1.37 -22.46 27.64
N GLY A 14 -0.78 -22.76 26.47
CA GLY A 14 -1.25 -23.80 25.56
C GLY A 14 -2.35 -23.36 24.59
N TYR A 15 -2.63 -22.05 24.50
CA TYR A 15 -3.55 -21.53 23.50
C TYR A 15 -2.79 -21.33 22.18
N HIS A 16 -2.87 -22.34 21.32
CA HIS A 16 -2.22 -22.32 20.02
C HIS A 16 -2.86 -21.29 19.06
N PRO A 17 -2.09 -20.75 18.10
CA PRO A 17 -2.62 -19.86 17.07
C PRO A 17 -3.77 -20.52 16.30
N VAL A 18 -4.86 -19.79 16.10
CA VAL A 18 -6.05 -20.29 15.37
C VAL A 18 -6.01 -19.76 13.95
N MET A 19 -5.86 -20.66 12.97
CA MET A 19 -5.87 -20.28 11.57
C MET A 19 -7.20 -19.61 11.19
N SER A 20 -7.16 -18.54 10.39
CA SER A 20 -8.37 -17.89 9.86
C SER A 20 -9.19 -18.87 9.01
N ALA A 21 -10.49 -18.68 8.89
CA ALA A 21 -11.29 -19.54 8.00
C ALA A 21 -10.99 -19.25 6.51
N GLU A 22 -10.77 -17.98 6.19
CA GLU A 22 -10.61 -17.44 4.83
C GLU A 22 -9.22 -16.78 4.67
N GLY A 23 -8.82 -16.50 3.43
CA GLY A 23 -7.50 -15.96 3.07
C GLY A 23 -6.68 -16.89 2.17
N SER A 24 -5.58 -16.36 1.62
CA SER A 24 -4.75 -17.01 0.59
C SER A 24 -3.47 -17.66 1.11
N GLY A 25 -3.09 -17.45 2.37
CA GLY A 25 -1.88 -18.01 2.99
C GLY A 25 -2.07 -18.31 4.49
N GLY A 26 -0.96 -18.48 5.20
CA GLY A 26 -0.94 -18.64 6.66
C GLY A 26 -1.35 -17.35 7.36
N VAL A 27 -2.57 -17.32 7.91
CA VAL A 27 -3.06 -16.21 8.73
C VAL A 27 -3.64 -16.78 10.01
N TYR A 28 -3.13 -16.31 11.15
CA TYR A 28 -3.44 -16.89 12.45
C TYR A 28 -3.87 -15.83 13.45
N PHE A 29 -4.97 -16.09 14.16
CA PHE A 29 -5.39 -15.32 15.31
C PHE A 29 -4.65 -15.80 16.56
N MET A 30 -3.95 -14.88 17.20
CA MET A 30 -3.23 -15.09 18.44
C MET A 30 -4.13 -14.77 19.63
N LYS A 31 -4.19 -15.70 20.60
CA LYS A 31 -5.03 -15.60 21.78
C LYS A 31 -4.32 -14.90 22.95
N ASP A 32 -5.09 -14.26 23.82
CA ASP A 32 -4.60 -13.79 25.11
C ASP A 32 -4.29 -14.93 26.09
N GLN A 33 -3.77 -14.59 27.26
CA GLN A 33 -3.44 -15.54 28.34
C GLN A 33 -4.63 -16.37 28.85
N SER A 34 -5.88 -15.95 28.59
CA SER A 34 -7.10 -16.66 28.99
C SER A 34 -7.70 -17.52 27.87
N GLY A 35 -7.24 -17.34 26.62
CA GLY A 35 -7.80 -18.00 25.45
C GLY A 35 -9.08 -17.37 24.90
N GLU A 36 -9.66 -16.41 25.62
CA GLU A 36 -10.97 -15.83 25.30
C GLU A 36 -10.89 -14.87 24.11
N SER A 37 -9.91 -13.96 24.11
CA SER A 37 -9.82 -12.90 23.10
C SER A 37 -8.75 -13.17 22.04
N ASN A 38 -9.04 -12.79 20.80
CA ASN A 38 -8.01 -12.62 19.76
C ASN A 38 -7.36 -11.25 19.96
N ILE A 39 -6.04 -11.19 20.09
CA ILE A 39 -5.30 -9.96 20.41
C ILE A 39 -4.26 -9.56 19.35
N ALA A 40 -3.93 -10.48 18.45
CA ALA A 40 -3.03 -10.23 17.33
C ALA A 40 -3.37 -11.14 16.14
N VAL A 41 -2.92 -10.71 14.97
CA VAL A 41 -2.88 -11.53 13.76
C VAL A 41 -1.41 -11.80 13.43
N PHE A 42 -1.06 -13.06 13.23
CA PHE A 42 0.26 -13.48 12.82
C PHE A 42 0.21 -14.06 11.40
N LYS A 43 1.10 -13.57 10.55
CA LYS A 43 1.28 -14.02 9.16
C LYS A 43 2.74 -14.47 8.99
N PRO A 44 3.04 -15.78 9.07
CA PRO A 44 4.39 -16.28 8.86
C PRO A 44 4.80 -16.18 7.39
N ILE A 45 6.03 -15.70 7.16
CA ILE A 45 6.57 -15.43 5.82
C ILE A 45 6.69 -16.70 4.96
N ASP A 46 7.00 -17.85 5.55
CA ASP A 46 7.15 -19.13 4.85
C ASP A 46 5.82 -19.80 4.51
N GLU A 47 4.70 -19.20 4.93
CA GLU A 47 3.34 -19.64 4.63
C GLU A 47 2.56 -18.64 3.76
N GLU A 48 3.22 -17.62 3.23
CA GLU A 48 2.61 -16.70 2.26
C GLU A 48 2.04 -17.46 1.05
N PRO A 49 1.11 -16.84 0.28
CA PRO A 49 0.65 -17.44 -0.96
C PRO A 49 1.86 -17.81 -1.84
N MET A 50 1.89 -19.06 -2.32
CA MET A 50 2.99 -19.62 -3.12
C MET A 50 4.32 -19.91 -2.38
N ALA A 51 4.39 -19.74 -1.05
CA ALA A 51 5.56 -20.13 -0.26
C ALA A 51 5.62 -21.65 -0.01
N GLU A 52 6.81 -22.17 0.36
CA GLU A 52 7.08 -23.62 0.51
C GLU A 52 6.13 -24.31 1.50
N ASN A 53 5.81 -23.64 2.62
CA ASN A 53 4.95 -24.17 3.68
C ASN A 53 3.52 -23.62 3.60
N SER A 54 3.10 -23.05 2.46
CA SER A 54 1.78 -22.43 2.32
C SER A 54 0.66 -23.45 2.63
N PRO A 55 -0.16 -23.24 3.67
CA PRO A 55 -1.17 -24.21 4.10
C PRO A 55 -2.37 -24.26 3.16
N ARG A 56 -2.47 -23.33 2.20
CA ARG A 56 -3.64 -23.11 1.35
C ARG A 56 -3.25 -23.13 -0.12
N GLY A 57 -3.76 -24.12 -0.86
CA GLY A 57 -3.66 -24.19 -2.33
C GLY A 57 -4.81 -23.47 -3.03
N LEU A 58 -5.25 -22.32 -2.50
CA LEU A 58 -6.53 -21.69 -2.83
C LEU A 58 -6.38 -20.44 -3.73
N PRO A 59 -7.42 -20.08 -4.49
CA PRO A 59 -7.46 -18.85 -5.28
C PRO A 59 -7.54 -17.58 -4.40
N LEU A 60 -7.39 -16.41 -5.03
CA LEU A 60 -7.42 -15.08 -4.41
C LEU A 60 -8.71 -14.83 -3.60
N SER A 61 -8.58 -14.14 -2.44
CA SER A 61 -9.73 -13.67 -1.64
C SER A 61 -10.51 -12.58 -2.37
N VAL A 62 -11.82 -12.54 -2.12
CA VAL A 62 -12.77 -11.57 -2.70
C VAL A 62 -13.20 -10.50 -1.69
N ASP A 63 -12.53 -10.43 -0.55
CA ASP A 63 -12.89 -9.55 0.56
C ASP A 63 -12.13 -8.22 0.51
N GLY A 64 -12.77 -7.15 0.97
CA GLY A 64 -12.16 -5.83 1.05
C GLY A 64 -11.20 -5.70 2.22
N ASN A 65 -10.11 -4.96 2.03
CA ASN A 65 -9.03 -4.79 3.02
C ASN A 65 -9.23 -3.59 3.96
N ILE A 66 -10.46 -3.11 4.14
CA ILE A 66 -10.81 -1.99 5.02
C ILE A 66 -11.93 -2.42 5.97
N LEU A 67 -11.63 -2.43 7.26
CA LEU A 67 -12.61 -2.70 8.31
C LEU A 67 -13.33 -1.40 8.71
N VAL A 68 -14.62 -1.51 9.03
CA VAL A 68 -15.38 -0.43 9.66
C VAL A 68 -15.52 -0.75 11.14
N CYS A 69 -14.90 0.08 11.99
CA CYS A 69 -15.05 0.00 13.44
C CYS A 69 -16.03 1.07 13.91
N GLN A 70 -17.00 0.69 14.73
CA GLN A 70 -17.93 1.62 15.34
C GLN A 70 -17.65 1.72 16.84
N ASP A 71 -17.33 2.92 17.31
CA ASP A 71 -17.18 3.27 18.72
C ASP A 71 -18.26 4.31 19.10
N GLY A 72 -19.38 3.82 19.64
CA GLY A 72 -20.57 4.64 19.85
C GLY A 72 -21.12 5.21 18.55
N ASP A 73 -21.16 6.55 18.45
CA ASP A 73 -21.59 7.28 17.25
C ASP A 73 -20.44 7.58 16.28
N GLN A 74 -19.19 7.22 16.62
CA GLN A 74 -18.04 7.42 15.75
C GLN A 74 -17.79 6.18 14.89
N MET A 75 -17.70 6.38 13.59
CA MET A 75 -17.23 5.36 12.64
C MET A 75 -15.77 5.64 12.30
N GLN A 76 -14.95 4.59 12.31
CA GLN A 76 -13.54 4.61 11.95
C GLN A 76 -13.27 3.55 10.90
N LEU A 77 -12.38 3.86 9.97
CA LEU A 77 -11.88 2.91 8.98
C LEU A 77 -10.50 2.43 9.41
N VAL A 78 -10.31 1.11 9.44
CA VAL A 78 -9.02 0.49 9.74
C VAL A 78 -8.56 -0.27 8.51
N PRO A 79 -7.61 0.28 7.72
CA PRO A 79 -7.02 -0.48 6.64
C PRO A 79 -6.21 -1.63 7.24
N ILE A 80 -6.34 -2.80 6.65
CA ILE A 80 -5.61 -4.01 7.01
C ILE A 80 -4.90 -4.57 5.78
N ASP A 81 -4.07 -5.58 6.01
CA ASP A 81 -3.43 -6.34 4.94
C ASP A 81 -2.55 -5.52 3.96
N HIS A 82 -1.58 -4.80 4.52
CA HIS A 82 -0.62 -4.00 3.76
C HIS A 82 0.55 -4.82 3.18
N GLY A 83 0.43 -6.14 3.06
CA GLY A 83 1.53 -7.03 2.65
C GLY A 83 2.08 -6.74 1.25
N TYR A 84 1.24 -6.18 0.37
CA TYR A 84 1.59 -5.84 -1.02
C TYR A 84 1.69 -4.32 -1.27
N CYS A 85 1.89 -3.50 -0.22
CA CYS A 85 1.85 -2.03 -0.36
C CYS A 85 3.09 -1.39 -1.02
N LEU A 86 4.16 -2.14 -1.27
CA LEU A 86 5.41 -1.64 -1.86
C LEU A 86 5.84 -2.48 -3.08
N PRO A 87 5.09 -2.42 -4.20
CA PRO A 87 5.43 -3.20 -5.39
C PRO A 87 6.69 -2.66 -6.07
N GLU A 88 7.32 -3.50 -6.89
CA GLU A 88 8.48 -3.09 -7.71
C GLU A 88 8.05 -2.37 -9.00
N LYS A 89 6.78 -2.52 -9.42
CA LYS A 89 6.24 -1.98 -10.67
C LYS A 89 4.84 -1.41 -10.47
N PHE A 90 4.46 -0.47 -11.32
CA PHE A 90 3.10 0.09 -11.34
C PHE A 90 2.07 -0.86 -11.96
N GLU A 91 2.50 -1.84 -12.76
CA GLU A 91 1.65 -2.92 -13.28
C GLU A 91 0.83 -3.63 -12.18
N ASP A 92 1.39 -3.73 -10.97
CA ASP A 92 0.78 -4.41 -9.83
C ASP A 92 -0.18 -3.52 -9.01
N CYS A 93 -0.24 -2.22 -9.32
CA CYS A 93 -1.07 -1.26 -8.58
C CYS A 93 -2.55 -1.41 -8.94
N THR A 94 -3.35 -1.83 -7.96
CA THR A 94 -4.81 -1.91 -8.07
C THR A 94 -5.48 -1.34 -6.83
N PHE A 95 -6.57 -0.60 -7.01
CA PHE A 95 -7.30 0.05 -5.93
C PHE A 95 -8.80 -0.29 -6.02
N GLU A 96 -9.28 -1.18 -5.15
CA GLU A 96 -10.68 -1.59 -5.12
C GLU A 96 -11.64 -0.42 -4.88
N TRP A 97 -11.22 0.55 -4.06
CA TRP A 97 -12.03 1.72 -3.70
C TRP A 97 -12.26 2.70 -4.86
N LEU A 98 -11.59 2.53 -6.02
CA LEU A 98 -11.86 3.36 -7.21
C LEU A 98 -13.30 3.25 -7.71
N TYR A 99 -13.96 2.13 -7.45
CA TYR A 99 -15.36 1.94 -7.84
C TYR A 99 -16.35 2.58 -6.85
N TRP A 100 -15.87 3.09 -5.71
CA TRP A 100 -16.71 3.70 -4.70
C TRP A 100 -17.02 5.16 -5.05
N PRO A 101 -18.28 5.62 -4.92
CA PRO A 101 -18.62 7.02 -5.18
C PRO A 101 -17.76 8.01 -4.40
N GLN A 102 -17.35 7.66 -3.18
CA GLN A 102 -16.53 8.45 -2.28
C GLN A 102 -15.13 8.76 -2.85
N ALA A 103 -14.59 7.92 -3.73
CA ALA A 103 -13.30 8.18 -4.37
C ALA A 103 -13.34 9.40 -5.29
N ARG A 104 -14.54 9.81 -5.74
CA ARG A 104 -14.75 10.98 -6.61
C ARG A 104 -14.97 12.27 -5.82
N GLU A 105 -14.99 12.21 -4.50
CA GLU A 105 -15.10 13.40 -3.66
C GLU A 105 -13.73 14.08 -3.53
N PRO A 106 -13.67 15.42 -3.49
CA PRO A 106 -12.42 16.14 -3.31
C PRO A 106 -11.83 15.89 -1.92
N PHE A 107 -10.50 15.96 -1.83
CA PHE A 107 -9.83 15.91 -0.53
C PHE A 107 -10.24 17.08 0.37
N SER A 108 -10.38 16.81 1.67
CA SER A 108 -10.58 17.85 2.66
C SER A 108 -9.33 18.72 2.82
N THR A 109 -9.47 19.94 3.34
CA THR A 109 -8.32 20.82 3.63
C THR A 109 -7.31 20.18 4.59
N GLU A 110 -7.80 19.42 5.58
CA GLU A 110 -6.94 18.68 6.51
C GLU A 110 -6.15 17.60 5.79
N THR A 111 -6.82 16.82 4.93
CA THR A 111 -6.18 15.77 4.12
C THR A 111 -5.16 16.35 3.14
N LEU A 112 -5.46 17.49 2.50
CA LEU A 112 -4.51 18.19 1.64
C LEU A 112 -3.26 18.65 2.39
N ALA A 113 -3.42 19.15 3.62
CA ALA A 113 -2.29 19.52 4.47
C ALA A 113 -1.44 18.29 4.86
N TYR A 114 -2.09 17.17 5.17
CA TYR A 114 -1.41 15.90 5.41
C TYR A 114 -0.63 15.42 4.18
N ILE A 115 -1.28 15.33 3.01
CA ILE A 115 -0.65 14.94 1.73
C ILE A 115 0.57 15.81 1.45
N LYS A 116 0.45 17.13 1.59
CA LYS A 116 1.54 18.07 1.38
C LYS A 116 2.76 17.80 2.27
N SER A 117 2.53 17.29 3.49
CA SER A 117 3.56 16.98 4.47
C SER A 117 4.32 15.68 4.21
N LEU A 118 3.79 14.78 3.37
CA LEU A 118 4.41 13.47 3.06
C LEU A 118 5.80 13.63 2.44
N ASP A 119 6.70 12.71 2.79
CA ASP A 119 8.10 12.72 2.36
C ASP A 119 8.63 11.28 2.21
N ALA A 120 8.56 10.76 0.98
CA ALA A 120 9.01 9.40 0.67
C ALA A 120 10.47 9.15 1.07
N GLY A 121 11.34 10.17 1.05
CA GLY A 121 12.74 10.02 1.45
C GLY A 121 12.87 9.73 2.94
N LYS A 122 12.10 10.44 3.78
CA LYS A 122 12.02 10.18 5.22
C LYS A 122 11.41 8.83 5.52
N ASP A 123 10.37 8.43 4.79
CA ASP A 123 9.71 7.14 4.98
C ASP A 123 10.66 5.98 4.64
N ILE A 124 11.40 6.06 3.52
CA ILE A 124 12.42 5.07 3.15
C ILE A 124 13.53 4.98 4.21
N ALA A 125 13.99 6.13 4.71
CA ALA A 125 15.02 6.17 5.76
C ALA A 125 14.52 5.54 7.08
N LEU A 126 13.25 5.74 7.42
CA LEU A 126 12.62 5.14 8.60
C LEU A 126 12.53 3.62 8.47
N LEU A 127 12.10 3.11 7.31
CA LEU A 127 12.05 1.66 7.05
C LEU A 127 13.44 1.03 7.19
N LYS A 128 14.45 1.65 6.58
CA LYS A 128 15.85 1.22 6.69
C LYS A 128 16.35 1.25 8.14
N PHE A 129 15.99 2.27 8.92
CA PHE A 129 16.35 2.36 10.33
C PHE A 129 15.79 1.18 11.15
N HIS A 130 14.59 0.71 10.81
CA HIS A 130 13.96 -0.46 11.43
C HIS A 130 14.39 -1.80 10.82
N GLY A 131 15.41 -1.81 9.96
CA GLY A 131 15.99 -3.03 9.37
C GLY A 131 15.29 -3.53 8.11
N TRP A 132 14.37 -2.75 7.55
CA TRP A 132 13.73 -3.08 6.27
C TRP A 132 14.30 -2.22 5.14
N GLU A 133 15.22 -2.79 4.38
CA GLU A 133 15.88 -2.10 3.28
C GLU A 133 15.14 -2.39 1.97
N LEU A 134 14.55 -1.35 1.37
CA LEU A 134 13.82 -1.49 0.11
C LEU A 134 14.77 -1.67 -1.08
N THR A 135 14.32 -2.42 -2.08
CA THR A 135 14.97 -2.43 -3.39
C THR A 135 14.88 -1.05 -4.04
N SER A 136 15.77 -0.75 -4.98
CA SER A 136 15.73 0.50 -5.75
C SER A 136 14.38 0.69 -6.47
N GLN A 137 13.80 -0.40 -6.95
CA GLN A 137 12.54 -0.44 -7.69
C GLN A 137 11.37 -0.06 -6.76
N CYS A 138 11.21 -0.72 -5.61
CA CYS A 138 10.20 -0.36 -4.61
C CYS A 138 10.35 1.09 -4.15
N ALA A 139 11.59 1.52 -3.90
CA ALA A 139 11.87 2.89 -3.47
C ALA A 139 11.50 3.92 -4.55
N ARG A 140 11.70 3.60 -5.84
CA ARG A 140 11.28 4.44 -6.97
C ARG A 140 9.76 4.53 -7.05
N VAL A 141 9.05 3.40 -7.00
CA VAL A 141 7.56 3.39 -7.00
C VAL A 141 7.00 4.24 -5.86
N LEU A 142 7.54 4.11 -4.65
CA LEU A 142 7.11 4.92 -3.50
C LEU A 142 7.32 6.42 -3.72
N ARG A 143 8.48 6.82 -4.27
CA ARG A 143 8.78 8.23 -4.57
C ARG A 143 7.86 8.80 -5.64
N VAL A 144 7.68 8.09 -6.75
CA VAL A 144 6.83 8.51 -7.87
C VAL A 144 5.35 8.56 -7.44
N SER A 145 4.87 7.56 -6.68
CA SER A 145 3.50 7.55 -6.16
C SER A 145 3.24 8.73 -5.21
N THR A 146 4.20 9.01 -4.31
CA THR A 146 4.13 10.17 -3.40
C THR A 146 4.13 11.49 -4.19
N MET A 147 4.94 11.57 -5.25
CA MET A 147 5.01 12.73 -6.12
C MET A 147 3.68 12.97 -6.84
N LEU A 148 3.09 11.94 -7.45
CA LEU A 148 1.78 11.98 -8.11
C LEU A 148 0.69 12.44 -7.15
N LEU A 149 0.61 11.83 -5.97
CA LEU A 149 -0.36 12.18 -4.94
C LEU A 149 -0.25 13.66 -4.55
N LYS A 150 0.96 14.15 -4.32
CA LYS A 150 1.18 15.56 -3.92
C LYS A 150 0.83 16.53 -5.04
N LYS A 151 1.34 16.30 -6.25
CA LYS A 151 1.14 17.19 -7.41
C LYS A 151 -0.30 17.23 -7.88
N GLY A 152 -0.97 16.08 -7.92
CA GLY A 152 -2.35 16.00 -8.36
C GLY A 152 -3.33 16.51 -7.29
N ALA A 153 -3.10 16.23 -6.01
CA ALA A 153 -3.94 16.78 -4.94
C ALA A 153 -3.85 18.32 -4.86
N GLU A 154 -2.66 18.91 -5.08
CA GLU A 154 -2.50 20.37 -5.16
C GLU A 154 -3.28 20.99 -6.35
N ARG A 155 -3.50 20.21 -7.40
CA ARG A 155 -4.31 20.56 -8.58
C ARG A 155 -5.81 20.27 -8.41
N GLY A 156 -6.22 19.78 -7.24
CA GLY A 156 -7.62 19.46 -6.96
C GLY A 156 -8.12 18.15 -7.55
N LEU A 157 -7.21 17.27 -8.01
CA LEU A 157 -7.57 15.92 -8.44
C LEU A 157 -8.09 15.10 -7.26
N THR A 158 -9.07 14.26 -7.53
CA THR A 158 -9.72 13.38 -6.55
C THR A 158 -8.93 12.08 -6.38
N PRO A 159 -9.18 11.29 -5.31
CA PRO A 159 -8.64 9.93 -5.21
C PRO A 159 -8.89 9.09 -6.46
N TYR A 160 -10.05 9.25 -7.08
CA TYR A 160 -10.42 8.55 -8.31
C TYR A 160 -9.48 8.91 -9.47
N ASP A 161 -9.22 10.19 -9.68
CA ASP A 161 -8.38 10.64 -10.79
C ASP A 161 -6.94 10.12 -10.61
N LEU A 162 -6.41 10.26 -9.39
CA LEU A 162 -5.07 9.80 -9.03
C LEU A 162 -4.90 8.29 -9.17
N GLY A 163 -5.85 7.50 -8.66
CA GLY A 163 -5.76 6.05 -8.78
C GLY A 163 -6.03 5.57 -10.21
N SER A 164 -6.81 6.30 -11.01
CA SER A 164 -7.00 6.00 -12.44
C SER A 164 -5.71 6.18 -13.24
N ILE A 165 -4.90 7.19 -12.92
CA ILE A 165 -3.56 7.38 -13.50
C ILE A 165 -2.64 6.19 -13.18
N MET A 166 -2.75 5.62 -11.98
CA MET A 166 -1.90 4.53 -11.51
C MET A 166 -2.34 3.14 -11.99
N CYS A 167 -3.62 2.92 -12.25
CA CYS A 167 -4.16 1.61 -12.57
C CYS A 167 -4.27 1.38 -14.07
N ARG A 168 -3.92 0.16 -14.50
CA ARG A 168 -4.21 -0.29 -15.86
C ARG A 168 -5.72 -0.51 -16.04
N GLU A 169 -6.28 -0.03 -17.16
CA GLU A 169 -7.69 -0.32 -17.52
C GLU A 169 -7.92 -1.81 -17.86
N THR A 170 -6.91 -2.43 -18.46
CA THR A 170 -6.88 -3.87 -18.78
C THR A 170 -5.47 -4.38 -18.60
N MET A 171 -5.29 -5.69 -18.38
CA MET A 171 -3.95 -6.30 -18.22
C MET A 171 -2.98 -5.97 -19.37
N ASN A 172 -3.49 -5.67 -20.57
CA ASN A 172 -2.70 -5.44 -21.78
C ASN A 172 -2.55 -3.96 -22.16
N LYS A 173 -3.11 -3.04 -21.37
CA LYS A 173 -3.02 -1.60 -21.63
C LYS A 173 -2.30 -0.96 -20.46
N GLU A 174 -1.11 -0.43 -20.70
CA GLU A 174 -0.33 0.31 -19.72
C GLU A 174 -1.12 1.47 -19.14
N SER A 175 -0.86 1.73 -17.86
CA SER A 175 -1.43 2.86 -17.12
C SER A 175 -0.74 4.16 -17.54
N GLU A 176 -1.37 5.29 -17.23
CA GLU A 176 -0.82 6.60 -17.57
C GLU A 176 0.52 6.82 -16.84
N ILE A 177 0.66 6.37 -15.59
CA ILE A 177 1.92 6.49 -14.85
C ILE A 177 3.06 5.67 -15.47
N GLU A 178 2.76 4.50 -16.06
CA GLU A 178 3.75 3.68 -16.75
C GLU A 178 4.28 4.41 -18.00
N ALA A 179 3.38 5.00 -18.79
CA ALA A 179 3.77 5.79 -19.96
C ALA A 179 4.61 7.03 -19.59
N LEU A 180 4.30 7.70 -18.47
CA LEU A 180 5.10 8.85 -17.98
C LEU A 180 6.51 8.41 -17.55
N ILE A 181 6.64 7.22 -16.97
CA ILE A 181 7.93 6.64 -16.57
C ILE A 181 8.73 6.23 -17.80
N GLU A 182 8.10 5.60 -18.78
CA GLU A 182 8.75 5.24 -20.05
C GLU A 182 9.25 6.49 -20.80
N GLU A 183 8.43 7.56 -20.87
CA GLU A 183 8.85 8.85 -21.46
C GLU A 183 10.09 9.41 -20.73
N ALA A 184 10.15 9.28 -19.40
CA ALA A 184 11.30 9.72 -18.63
C ALA A 184 12.55 8.87 -18.89
N GLU A 185 12.39 7.54 -19.01
CA GLU A 185 13.48 6.60 -19.33
C GLU A 185 14.08 6.91 -20.72
N ASP A 186 13.23 7.18 -21.71
CA ASP A 186 13.65 7.57 -23.07
C ASP A 186 14.31 8.95 -23.12
N SER A 187 14.04 9.81 -22.14
CA SER A 187 14.55 11.18 -22.06
C SER A 187 15.91 11.28 -21.37
N VAL A 188 16.39 10.23 -20.72
CA VAL A 188 17.65 10.22 -19.95
C VAL A 188 18.66 9.22 -20.51
N LEU A 189 19.95 9.39 -20.17
CA LEU A 189 20.99 8.43 -20.54
C LEU A 189 20.98 7.22 -19.57
N PRO A 190 21.41 6.01 -19.99
CA PRO A 190 21.39 4.79 -19.17
C PRO A 190 22.17 4.83 -17.84
N GLU A 191 23.05 5.82 -17.64
CA GLU A 191 23.87 6.01 -16.43
C GLU A 191 23.47 7.25 -15.62
N THR A 192 22.28 7.81 -15.90
CA THR A 192 21.75 8.97 -15.19
C THR A 192 21.48 8.61 -13.73
N SER A 193 21.70 9.57 -12.82
CA SER A 193 21.41 9.38 -11.40
C SER A 193 19.90 9.22 -11.16
N GLU A 194 19.54 8.52 -10.09
CA GLU A 194 18.12 8.41 -9.68
C GLU A 194 17.49 9.77 -9.43
N GLU A 195 18.26 10.73 -8.90
CA GLU A 195 17.78 12.09 -8.65
C GLU A 195 17.39 12.80 -9.96
N THR A 196 18.26 12.79 -10.96
CA THR A 196 17.98 13.40 -12.26
C THR A 196 16.87 12.67 -13.02
N PHE A 197 16.77 11.35 -12.87
CA PHE A 197 15.64 10.60 -13.40
C PHE A 197 14.31 11.06 -12.77
N LEU A 198 14.25 11.19 -11.45
CA LEU A 198 13.05 11.64 -10.74
C LEU A 198 12.70 13.10 -11.02
N GLU A 199 13.69 13.97 -11.25
CA GLU A 199 13.46 15.34 -11.74
C GLU A 199 12.77 15.31 -13.11
N THR A 200 13.24 14.46 -14.03
CA THR A 200 12.65 14.28 -15.35
C THR A 200 11.20 13.78 -15.26
N VAL A 201 10.95 12.76 -14.42
CA VAL A 201 9.59 12.27 -14.13
C VAL A 201 8.71 13.39 -13.58
N SER A 202 9.22 14.23 -12.67
CA SER A 202 8.48 15.36 -12.10
C SER A 202 8.02 16.36 -13.17
N GLU A 203 8.89 16.72 -14.11
CA GLU A 203 8.57 17.67 -15.18
C GLU A 203 7.56 17.11 -16.18
N ILE A 204 7.72 15.84 -16.56
CA ILE A 204 6.78 15.12 -17.43
C ILE A 204 5.41 15.03 -16.74
N MET A 205 5.39 14.68 -15.46
CA MET A 205 4.17 14.59 -14.67
C MET A 205 3.48 15.94 -14.51
N ASP A 206 4.20 17.04 -14.28
CA ASP A 206 3.59 18.38 -14.21
C ASP A 206 2.88 18.72 -15.53
N ARG A 207 3.54 18.52 -16.67
CA ARG A 207 2.95 18.74 -18.00
C ARG A 207 1.72 17.87 -18.23
N HIS A 208 1.76 16.60 -17.83
CA HIS A 208 0.62 15.70 -17.93
C HIS A 208 -0.57 16.18 -17.11
N LEU A 209 -0.36 16.46 -15.82
CA LEU A 209 -1.41 16.90 -14.90
C LEU A 209 -1.99 18.27 -15.28
N ASP A 210 -1.19 19.18 -15.81
CA ASP A 210 -1.65 20.49 -16.28
C ASP A 210 -2.59 20.36 -17.50
N ASN A 211 -2.44 19.32 -18.32
CA ASN A 211 -3.32 19.05 -19.46
C ASN A 211 -4.67 18.40 -19.07
N MET A 212 -4.81 17.94 -17.82
CA MET A 212 -6.05 17.35 -17.31
C MET A 212 -7.04 18.40 -16.78
N LEU A 213 -6.60 19.65 -16.61
CA LEU A 213 -7.36 20.79 -16.06
C LEU A 213 -7.92 21.69 -17.18
#